data_AF-A0A4Y7PZ88-F1
#
_entry.id   AF-A0A4Y7PZ88-F1
#
_cell.length_a   1.000
_cell.length_b   1.000
_cell.length_c   1.000
_cell.angle_alpha   90.00
_cell.angle_beta   90.00
_cell.angle_gamma   90.00
#
_symmetry.space_group_name_H-M   'P 1'
#
loop_
_entity.id
_entity.type
_entity.pdbx_description
1 polymer ?
#
loop_
_entity_poly.entity_id
_entity_poly.type
_entity_poly.pdbx_seq_one_letter_code
_entity_poly.pdbx_strand_id
1 'polypeptide(L)'
;MLSTAVLAVFSLAVSGVLSNDLAARVDVTTDHKCYYPDHSTPKPSRYNPCDFECKDGFSHVGNYCVCKPPLKVCNGKCTHARSCPSQGHGHYKRDGEWWEHAQCRDGYTACGVYGGNRKAWECIDTKYDLESCGGCAVPLHSHSPRGVDCTAIPGVADVACDSGECDVRSCKAGWTISPHGTSCVKAHHSTHGEEPMAAAYGLEHHPLKA
;
A
#
# COMPACT_ATOMS: atom_id res chain seq x y z
N MET A 1 89.51 -28.53 -28.41
CA MET A 1 89.37 -28.55 -26.95
C MET A 1 88.03 -27.92 -26.60
N LEU A 2 87.24 -28.66 -25.81
CA LEU A 2 86.08 -28.31 -24.94
C LEU A 2 85.33 -26.96 -25.14
N SER A 3 84.01 -26.97 -25.38
CA SER A 3 82.89 -26.79 -24.40
C SER A 3 82.18 -25.45 -24.72
N THR A 4 80.86 -25.23 -24.76
CA THR A 4 79.78 -25.42 -23.76
C THR A 4 78.37 -25.13 -24.37
N ALA A 5 77.32 -25.60 -23.68
CA ALA A 5 75.94 -25.06 -23.51
C ALA A 5 74.96 -25.02 -24.72
N VAL A 6 73.92 -25.87 -24.79
CA VAL A 6 72.58 -25.89 -24.12
C VAL A 6 71.50 -25.00 -24.79
N LEU A 7 70.62 -25.70 -25.53
CA LEU A 7 69.17 -25.58 -25.79
C LEU A 7 68.44 -24.21 -25.74
N ALA A 8 67.82 -23.85 -26.86
CA ALA A 8 66.39 -23.54 -26.93
C ALA A 8 65.85 -23.81 -28.34
N VAL A 9 64.79 -24.61 -28.43
CA VAL A 9 64.17 -25.08 -29.68
C VAL A 9 63.04 -24.10 -30.04
N PHE A 10 63.10 -23.52 -31.23
CA PHE A 10 61.93 -22.94 -31.89
C PHE A 10 61.90 -23.43 -33.33
N SER A 11 61.04 -24.41 -33.59
CA SER A 11 60.79 -24.92 -34.94
C SER A 11 59.79 -24.00 -35.64
N LEU A 12 60.28 -23.16 -36.55
CA LEU A 12 59.47 -22.56 -37.62
C LEU A 12 59.62 -23.45 -38.85
N ALA A 13 58.62 -24.30 -39.09
CA ALA A 13 58.52 -25.06 -40.33
C ALA A 13 57.76 -24.23 -41.39
N VAL A 14 58.51 -23.78 -42.38
CA VAL A 14 58.04 -23.29 -43.69
C VAL A 14 57.69 -24.53 -44.54
N SER A 15 56.59 -24.50 -45.32
CA SER A 15 56.60 -24.75 -46.78
C SER A 15 55.30 -25.34 -47.33
N GLY A 16 54.86 -24.73 -48.44
CA GLY A 16 54.14 -25.38 -49.55
C GLY A 16 52.62 -25.46 -49.36
N VAL A 17 51.78 -25.26 -50.39
CA VAL A 17 52.00 -25.53 -51.81
C VAL A 17 51.14 -24.58 -52.66
N LEU A 18 51.73 -24.23 -53.80
CA LEU A 18 51.19 -23.50 -54.95
C LEU A 18 49.96 -24.17 -55.56
N SER A 19 49.00 -23.39 -56.08
CA SER A 19 48.65 -23.40 -57.51
C SER A 19 47.76 -22.22 -57.88
N ASN A 20 48.07 -21.67 -59.05
CA ASN A 20 47.55 -20.45 -59.68
C ASN A 20 46.06 -20.53 -60.08
N ASP A 21 45.52 -19.32 -60.30
CA ASP A 21 44.33 -18.94 -61.07
C ASP A 21 42.98 -19.25 -60.39
N LEU A 22 42.10 -18.31 -60.05
CA LEU A 22 41.84 -16.95 -60.53
C LEU A 22 41.43 -16.13 -59.30
N ALA A 23 42.34 -15.29 -58.80
CA ALA A 23 41.98 -14.26 -57.84
C ALA A 23 41.13 -13.21 -58.58
N ALA A 24 39.82 -13.45 -58.66
CA ALA A 24 38.88 -12.35 -58.66
C ALA A 24 39.03 -11.68 -57.29
N ARG A 25 40.00 -10.77 -57.23
CA ARG A 25 40.18 -9.79 -56.18
C ARG A 25 38.95 -8.90 -56.25
N VAL A 26 37.86 -9.31 -55.61
CA VAL A 26 36.89 -8.33 -55.14
C VAL A 26 37.59 -7.65 -53.99
N ASP A 27 38.20 -6.53 -54.33
CA ASP A 27 38.63 -5.53 -53.38
C ASP A 27 37.41 -5.11 -52.57
N VAL A 28 37.19 -5.73 -51.40
CA VAL A 28 36.24 -5.22 -50.41
C VAL A 28 36.98 -4.23 -49.52
N THR A 29 37.63 -3.24 -50.13
CA THR A 29 37.89 -1.95 -49.46
C THR A 29 36.69 -1.04 -49.70
N THR A 30 35.56 -1.48 -49.19
CA THR A 30 34.35 -0.70 -49.08
C THR A 30 33.83 -0.99 -47.69
N ASP A 31 33.62 0.06 -46.90
CA ASP A 31 32.89 0.06 -45.64
C ASP A 31 31.44 -0.40 -45.90
N HIS A 32 31.25 -1.66 -46.27
CA HIS A 32 29.96 -2.25 -46.63
C HIS A 32 29.20 -2.53 -45.34
N LYS A 33 28.60 -1.46 -44.81
CA LYS A 33 27.64 -1.53 -43.71
C LYS A 33 26.39 -2.23 -44.22
N CYS A 34 26.24 -3.50 -43.86
CA CYS A 34 25.00 -4.24 -44.07
C CYS A 34 23.90 -3.65 -43.17
N TYR A 35 22.76 -3.34 -43.77
CA TYR A 35 21.57 -2.91 -43.05
C TYR A 35 20.63 -4.11 -42.90
N TYR A 36 20.29 -4.40 -41.65
CA TYR A 36 19.46 -5.55 -41.31
C TYR A 36 18.08 -5.08 -40.86
N PRO A 37 17.00 -5.76 -41.29
CA PRO A 37 15.65 -5.42 -40.85
C PRO A 37 15.46 -5.73 -39.36
N ASP A 38 14.43 -5.15 -38.75
CA ASP A 38 14.05 -5.48 -37.38
C ASP A 38 13.78 -6.98 -37.21
N HIS A 39 14.02 -7.49 -36.01
CA HIS A 39 13.87 -8.92 -35.68
C HIS A 39 14.71 -9.86 -36.56
N SER A 40 15.90 -9.43 -36.99
CA SER A 40 16.87 -10.28 -37.67
C SER A 40 18.21 -10.36 -36.94
N THR A 41 19.02 -11.34 -37.34
CA THR A 41 20.42 -11.50 -36.94
C THR A 41 21.28 -11.73 -38.19
N PRO A 42 22.47 -11.10 -38.29
CA PRO A 42 23.39 -11.31 -39.40
C PRO A 42 23.76 -12.78 -39.54
N LYS A 43 23.65 -13.31 -40.76
CA LYS A 43 24.03 -14.68 -41.08
C LYS A 43 24.62 -14.72 -42.50
N PRO A 44 25.86 -14.24 -42.68
CA PRO A 44 26.51 -14.17 -43.99
C PRO A 44 26.54 -15.54 -44.67
N SER A 45 26.26 -15.59 -45.97
CA SER A 45 26.35 -16.80 -46.78
C SER A 45 27.42 -16.66 -47.86
N ARG A 46 27.77 -17.78 -48.51
CA ARG A 46 28.74 -17.77 -49.62
C ARG A 46 28.28 -16.94 -50.82
N TYR A 47 26.98 -16.65 -50.92
CA TYR A 47 26.37 -15.93 -52.04
C TYR A 47 26.07 -14.47 -51.71
N ASN A 48 25.77 -14.15 -50.44
CA ASN A 48 25.49 -12.80 -50.00
C ASN A 48 26.13 -12.52 -48.62
N PRO A 49 27.09 -11.59 -48.51
CA PRO A 49 27.72 -11.25 -47.23
C PRO A 49 26.79 -10.52 -46.26
N CYS A 50 25.70 -9.90 -46.74
CA CYS A 50 24.67 -9.23 -45.92
C CYS A 50 23.43 -10.09 -45.69
N ASP A 51 23.57 -11.41 -45.79
CA ASP A 51 22.48 -12.35 -45.55
C ASP A 51 22.09 -12.39 -44.06
N PHE A 52 20.83 -12.70 -43.76
CA PHE A 52 20.29 -12.63 -42.41
C PHE A 52 19.22 -13.68 -42.12
N GLU A 53 19.03 -13.96 -40.84
CA GLU A 53 18.00 -14.88 -40.36
C GLU A 53 17.04 -14.15 -39.42
N CYS A 54 15.75 -14.44 -39.55
CA CYS A 54 14.74 -13.86 -38.66
C CYS A 54 14.75 -14.54 -37.29
N LYS A 55 14.65 -13.74 -36.23
CA LYS A 55 14.55 -14.17 -34.84
C LYS A 55 13.18 -13.81 -34.26
N ASP A 56 12.98 -14.12 -32.98
CA ASP A 56 11.77 -13.75 -32.22
C ASP A 56 10.46 -14.28 -32.81
N GLY A 57 10.51 -15.39 -33.57
CA GLY A 57 9.34 -16.03 -34.20
C GLY A 57 8.89 -15.37 -35.52
N PHE A 58 9.62 -14.39 -36.04
CA PHE A 58 9.32 -13.76 -37.31
C PHE A 58 9.75 -14.64 -38.49
N SER A 59 9.07 -14.49 -39.63
CA SER A 59 9.33 -15.26 -40.85
C SER A 59 9.90 -14.38 -41.95
N HIS A 60 10.84 -14.94 -42.72
CA HIS A 60 11.48 -14.26 -43.84
C HIS A 60 10.48 -14.01 -44.99
N VAL A 61 10.35 -12.75 -45.42
CA VAL A 61 9.56 -12.34 -46.59
C VAL A 61 10.30 -11.21 -47.31
N GLY A 62 10.85 -11.53 -48.49
CA GLY A 62 11.71 -10.60 -49.22
C GLY A 62 12.92 -10.23 -48.38
N ASN A 63 13.17 -8.93 -48.18
CA ASN A 63 14.26 -8.43 -47.34
C ASN A 63 13.77 -8.02 -45.93
N TYR A 64 12.68 -8.62 -45.44
CA TYR A 64 12.07 -8.26 -44.15
C TYR A 64 11.71 -9.49 -43.33
N CYS A 65 11.69 -9.31 -42.01
CA CYS A 65 11.14 -10.27 -41.05
C CYS A 65 9.73 -9.84 -40.67
N VAL A 66 8.73 -10.65 -41.03
CA VAL A 66 7.31 -10.32 -40.81
C VAL A 66 6.62 -11.36 -39.95
N CYS A 67 5.71 -10.89 -39.11
CA CYS A 67 4.85 -11.75 -38.30
C CYS A 67 3.59 -12.10 -39.11
N LYS A 68 3.52 -13.33 -39.63
CA LYS A 68 2.41 -13.76 -40.50
C LYS A 68 1.17 -14.14 -39.69
N PRO A 69 -0.05 -13.81 -40.15
CA PRO A 69 -1.28 -14.33 -39.56
C PRO A 69 -1.26 -15.87 -39.48
N PRO A 70 -1.81 -16.50 -38.43
CA PRO A 70 -2.62 -15.92 -37.34
C PRO A 70 -1.79 -15.41 -36.14
N LEU A 71 -0.47 -15.29 -36.27
CA LEU A 71 0.41 -14.82 -35.21
C LEU A 71 0.29 -13.29 -35.05
N LYS A 72 0.61 -12.80 -33.85
CA LYS A 72 0.66 -11.37 -33.50
C LYS A 72 1.97 -11.06 -32.79
N VAL A 73 2.44 -9.83 -32.97
CA VAL A 73 3.64 -9.33 -32.26
C VAL A 73 3.25 -8.95 -30.84
N CYS A 74 3.92 -9.57 -29.87
CA CYS A 74 3.72 -9.37 -28.44
C CYS A 74 5.07 -9.21 -27.74
N ASN A 75 5.32 -8.03 -27.15
CA ASN A 75 6.59 -7.69 -26.49
C ASN A 75 7.83 -8.05 -27.35
N GLY A 76 7.79 -7.71 -28.64
CA GLY A 76 8.88 -7.96 -29.58
C GLY A 76 8.98 -9.40 -30.10
N LYS A 77 8.07 -10.32 -29.73
CA LYS A 77 8.02 -11.70 -30.25
C LYS A 77 6.76 -11.95 -31.07
N CYS A 78 6.90 -12.57 -32.23
CA CYS A 78 5.78 -13.05 -33.03
C CYS A 78 5.28 -14.39 -32.47
N THR A 79 4.11 -14.40 -31.85
CA THR A 79 3.52 -15.57 -31.19
C THR A 79 2.01 -15.63 -31.41
N HIS A 80 1.35 -16.72 -31.01
CA HIS A 80 -0.10 -16.79 -31.07
C HIS A 80 -0.74 -15.76 -30.12
N ALA A 81 -1.84 -15.13 -30.53
CA ALA A 81 -2.54 -14.13 -29.71
C ALA A 81 -2.95 -14.66 -28.32
N ARG A 82 -3.27 -15.96 -28.20
CA ARG A 82 -3.59 -16.62 -26.91
C ARG A 82 -2.37 -16.81 -26.01
N SER A 83 -1.19 -16.88 -26.60
CA SER A 83 0.11 -17.03 -25.92
C SER A 83 0.81 -15.70 -25.75
N CYS A 84 0.20 -14.62 -26.23
CA CYS A 84 0.61 -13.27 -25.90
C CYS A 84 0.52 -13.15 -24.39
N PRO A 85 1.63 -12.94 -23.67
CA PRO A 85 1.54 -12.35 -22.36
C PRO A 85 1.01 -10.96 -22.65
N SER A 86 -0.31 -10.80 -22.66
CA SER A 86 -0.91 -9.51 -22.39
C SER A 86 -0.08 -8.98 -21.24
N GLN A 87 0.49 -7.77 -21.38
CA GLN A 87 0.67 -6.94 -20.21
C GLN A 87 -0.61 -7.13 -19.45
N GLY A 88 -0.55 -7.90 -18.37
CA GLY A 88 -1.74 -8.20 -17.66
C GLY A 88 -2.32 -6.82 -17.41
N HIS A 89 -3.61 -6.68 -17.60
CA HIS A 89 -4.33 -6.21 -16.45
C HIS A 89 -4.05 -7.23 -15.33
N GLY A 90 -2.80 -7.26 -14.83
CA GLY A 90 -2.54 -7.52 -13.46
C GLY A 90 -3.53 -6.57 -12.85
N HIS A 91 -4.53 -7.16 -12.20
CA HIS A 91 -5.19 -6.45 -11.14
C HIS A 91 -4.02 -6.02 -10.28
N TYR A 92 -3.51 -4.82 -10.57
CA TYR A 92 -2.83 -4.01 -9.60
C TYR A 92 -3.90 -3.97 -8.54
N LYS A 93 -3.81 -4.90 -7.58
CA LYS A 93 -4.50 -4.74 -6.32
C LYS A 93 -3.96 -3.38 -5.93
N ARG A 94 -4.77 -2.33 -6.14
CA ARG A 94 -4.43 -1.05 -5.60
C ARG A 94 -4.24 -1.39 -4.13
N ASP A 95 -3.01 -1.31 -3.70
CA ASP A 95 -2.56 -1.19 -2.34
C ASP A 95 -3.06 0.14 -1.75
N GLY A 96 -4.24 0.58 -2.20
CA GLY A 96 -5.05 1.59 -1.57
C GLY A 96 -5.41 1.07 -0.20
N GLU A 97 -5.46 2.02 0.70
CA GLU A 97 -5.76 1.74 2.08
C GLU A 97 -7.17 1.13 2.15
N TRP A 98 -7.35 0.03 2.86
CA TRP A 98 -8.59 -0.75 2.78
C TRP A 98 -9.84 0.07 3.22
N TRP A 99 -9.63 1.14 3.98
CA TRP A 99 -10.67 2.07 4.43
C TRP A 99 -11.13 3.07 3.35
N GLU A 100 -10.44 3.18 2.20
CA GLU A 100 -10.88 4.04 1.09
C GLU A 100 -12.28 3.68 0.57
N HIS A 101 -12.72 2.44 0.77
CA HIS A 101 -14.03 1.94 0.37
C HIS A 101 -15.07 2.00 1.51
N ALA A 102 -14.69 2.48 2.70
CA ALA A 102 -15.59 2.62 3.83
C ALA A 102 -16.43 3.90 3.67
N GLN A 103 -17.51 3.78 2.91
CA GLN A 103 -18.42 4.88 2.59
C GLN A 103 -19.74 4.71 3.34
N CYS A 104 -20.17 5.76 4.00
CA CYS A 104 -21.47 5.84 4.67
C CYS A 104 -22.41 6.78 3.92
N ARG A 105 -23.71 6.68 4.24
CA ARG A 105 -24.70 7.65 3.77
C ARG A 105 -24.43 9.01 4.41
N ASP A 106 -24.92 10.08 3.78
CA ASP A 106 -24.85 11.44 4.32
C ASP A 106 -25.30 11.48 5.79
N GLY A 107 -24.49 12.13 6.62
CA GLY A 107 -24.72 12.27 8.07
C GLY A 107 -24.10 11.16 8.93
N TYR A 108 -23.62 10.07 8.34
CA TYR A 108 -22.97 8.97 9.08
C TYR A 108 -21.46 8.97 8.87
N THR A 109 -20.74 8.53 9.90
CA THR A 109 -19.28 8.40 9.92
C THR A 109 -18.91 6.93 9.90
N ALA A 110 -17.93 6.56 9.07
CA ALA A 110 -17.37 5.20 9.06
C ALA A 110 -16.45 5.02 10.27
N CYS A 111 -16.85 4.15 11.18
CA CYS A 111 -16.15 3.85 12.43
C CYS A 111 -15.70 2.39 12.47
N GLY A 112 -14.65 2.09 13.22
CA GLY A 112 -14.25 0.71 13.47
C GLY A 112 -15.24 0.02 14.41
N VAL A 113 -15.34 -1.31 14.29
CA VAL A 113 -16.21 -2.11 15.17
C VAL A 113 -15.41 -2.55 16.41
N TYR A 114 -15.94 -2.28 17.61
CA TYR A 114 -15.32 -2.74 18.86
C TYR A 114 -15.24 -4.27 18.92
N GLY A 115 -14.06 -4.82 19.22
CA GLY A 115 -13.82 -6.28 19.21
C GLY A 115 -13.86 -6.92 17.82
N GLY A 116 -14.08 -6.13 16.76
CA GLY A 116 -14.06 -6.57 15.38
C GLY A 116 -12.65 -6.82 14.86
N ASN A 117 -12.57 -7.42 13.67
CA ASN A 117 -11.28 -7.51 12.98
C ASN A 117 -10.81 -6.11 12.53
N ARG A 118 -9.52 -5.96 12.20
CA ARG A 118 -8.93 -4.67 11.81
C ARG A 118 -9.56 -3.99 10.58
N LYS A 119 -10.39 -4.69 9.81
CA LYS A 119 -11.10 -4.19 8.63
C LYS A 119 -12.61 -4.09 8.85
N ALA A 120 -13.09 -4.42 10.06
CA ALA A 120 -14.49 -4.37 10.41
C ALA A 120 -14.85 -2.92 10.71
N TRP A 121 -15.84 -2.43 10.00
CA TRP A 121 -16.31 -1.06 10.13
C TRP A 121 -17.83 -1.02 10.02
N GLU A 122 -18.40 0.03 10.59
CA GLU A 122 -19.82 0.29 10.59
C GLU A 122 -20.08 1.79 10.42
N CYS A 123 -21.30 2.13 10.02
CA CYS A 123 -21.72 3.52 9.88
C CYS A 123 -22.43 3.97 11.16
N ILE A 124 -21.89 4.97 11.83
CA ILE A 124 -22.43 5.52 13.08
C ILE A 124 -22.84 6.97 12.87
N ASP A 125 -24.02 7.35 13.38
CA ASP A 125 -24.42 8.76 13.45
C ASP A 125 -23.78 9.40 14.68
N THR A 126 -22.57 9.91 14.50
CA THR A 126 -21.76 10.49 15.58
C THR A 126 -22.34 11.77 16.18
N LYS A 127 -23.47 12.27 15.67
CA LYS A 127 -24.17 13.43 16.24
C LYS A 127 -25.14 13.04 17.35
N TYR A 128 -25.62 11.80 17.36
CA TYR A 128 -26.68 11.35 18.25
C TYR A 128 -26.37 10.01 18.93
N ASP A 129 -25.32 9.32 18.52
CA ASP A 129 -24.86 8.11 19.17
C ASP A 129 -24.17 8.41 20.51
N LEU A 130 -24.63 7.75 21.57
CA LEU A 130 -24.14 7.96 22.94
C LEU A 130 -22.70 7.50 23.14
N GLU A 131 -22.29 6.42 22.47
CA GLU A 131 -21.01 5.76 22.68
C GLU A 131 -19.92 6.34 21.77
N SER A 132 -20.34 6.93 20.64
CA SER A 132 -19.52 7.57 19.62
C SER A 132 -19.95 9.02 19.41
N CYS A 133 -20.13 9.75 20.50
CA CYS A 133 -20.56 11.14 20.42
C CYS A 133 -19.41 12.04 19.95
N GLY A 134 -19.66 12.84 18.91
CA GLY A 134 -18.67 13.75 18.31
C GLY A 134 -17.62 13.09 17.40
N GLY A 135 -17.60 11.76 17.32
CA GLY A 135 -16.68 11.00 16.50
C GLY A 135 -16.72 9.50 16.79
N CYS A 136 -15.84 8.70 16.22
CA CYS A 136 -15.84 7.26 16.46
C CYS A 136 -15.23 6.90 17.82
N ALA A 137 -15.92 6.07 18.61
CA ALA A 137 -15.33 5.43 19.80
C ALA A 137 -14.09 4.58 19.43
N VAL A 138 -14.20 3.86 18.31
CA VAL A 138 -13.10 3.13 17.68
C VAL A 138 -12.78 3.80 16.33
N PRO A 139 -11.72 4.62 16.25
CA PRO A 139 -11.32 5.26 15.00
C PRO A 139 -11.01 4.23 13.90
N LEU A 140 -11.52 4.46 12.70
CA LEU A 140 -11.29 3.57 11.56
C LEU A 140 -9.86 3.69 11.00
N HIS A 141 -9.34 4.91 10.98
CA HIS A 141 -7.97 5.26 10.60
C HIS A 141 -7.48 6.45 11.45
N SER A 142 -6.22 6.86 11.26
CA SER A 142 -5.57 7.93 12.03
C SER A 142 -6.25 9.31 11.93
N HIS A 143 -7.01 9.54 10.87
CA HIS A 143 -7.73 10.80 10.63
C HIS A 143 -9.23 10.72 10.97
N SER A 144 -9.73 9.58 11.44
CA SER A 144 -11.13 9.50 11.88
C SER A 144 -11.32 10.36 13.13
N PRO A 145 -12.39 11.16 13.21
CA PRO A 145 -12.69 11.93 14.41
C PRO A 145 -12.87 10.97 15.59
N ARG A 146 -12.35 11.35 16.77
CA ARG A 146 -12.46 10.53 17.98
C ARG A 146 -13.70 10.97 18.75
N GLY A 147 -14.56 10.02 19.06
CA GLY A 147 -15.73 10.24 19.88
C GLY A 147 -15.50 9.89 21.34
N VAL A 148 -16.49 10.24 22.14
CA VAL A 148 -16.57 9.89 23.55
C VAL A 148 -17.84 9.11 23.83
N ASP A 149 -17.77 8.22 24.81
CA ASP A 149 -18.93 7.57 25.39
C ASP A 149 -19.48 8.48 26.50
N CYS A 150 -20.63 9.10 26.23
CA CYS A 150 -21.31 9.99 27.17
C CYS A 150 -21.88 9.24 28.39
N THR A 151 -22.14 7.93 28.28
CA THR A 151 -22.66 7.13 29.38
C THR A 151 -21.60 6.79 30.42
N ALA A 152 -20.33 6.80 30.01
CA ALA A 152 -19.18 6.65 30.89
C ALA A 152 -18.87 7.90 31.75
N ILE A 153 -19.57 9.03 31.55
CA ILE A 153 -19.36 10.24 32.34
C ILE A 153 -19.70 9.97 33.82
N PRO A 154 -18.77 10.22 34.76
CA PRO A 154 -18.99 9.94 36.17
C PRO A 154 -20.20 10.70 36.74
N GLY A 155 -21.04 9.99 37.50
CA GLY A 155 -22.17 10.59 38.21
C GLY A 155 -23.39 10.91 37.35
N VAL A 156 -23.34 10.68 36.04
CA VAL A 156 -24.50 10.86 35.14
C VAL A 156 -25.61 9.84 35.46
N ALA A 157 -26.85 10.32 35.45
CA ALA A 157 -28.06 9.50 35.53
C ALA A 157 -28.84 9.50 34.21
N ASP A 158 -28.88 10.63 33.50
CA ASP A 158 -29.44 10.74 32.15
C ASP A 158 -28.56 11.68 31.31
N VAL A 159 -28.30 11.28 30.07
CA VAL A 159 -27.44 11.98 29.12
C VAL A 159 -27.89 11.70 27.70
N ALA A 160 -27.70 12.67 26.83
CA ALA A 160 -27.87 12.53 25.40
C ALA A 160 -26.58 12.90 24.67
N CYS A 161 -26.38 12.37 23.47
CA CYS A 161 -25.52 13.00 22.49
C CYS A 161 -26.41 13.91 21.64
N ASP A 162 -26.13 15.21 21.62
CA ASP A 162 -26.81 16.13 20.73
C ASP A 162 -25.78 16.89 19.90
N SER A 163 -25.95 16.85 18.59
CA SER A 163 -25.08 17.54 17.63
C SER A 163 -23.57 17.25 17.82
N GLY A 164 -23.24 16.07 18.36
CA GLY A 164 -21.86 15.63 18.61
C GLY A 164 -21.27 16.08 19.95
N GLU A 165 -22.09 16.60 20.87
CA GLU A 165 -21.70 16.98 22.23
C GLU A 165 -22.54 16.23 23.26
N CYS A 166 -21.92 15.85 24.37
CA CYS A 166 -22.63 15.21 25.48
C CYS A 166 -23.46 16.26 26.25
N ASP A 167 -24.78 16.09 26.21
CA ASP A 167 -25.77 16.88 26.94
C ASP A 167 -26.22 16.13 28.20
N VAL A 168 -25.68 16.51 29.36
CA VAL A 168 -26.04 15.89 30.64
C VAL A 168 -27.35 16.49 31.16
N ARG A 169 -28.39 15.67 31.19
CA ARG A 169 -29.75 16.06 31.59
C ARG A 169 -30.03 15.85 33.07
N SER A 170 -29.43 14.83 33.67
CA SER A 170 -29.53 14.62 35.12
C SER A 170 -28.34 13.87 35.70
N CYS A 171 -28.08 14.10 36.99
CA CYS A 171 -27.03 13.46 37.76
C CYS A 171 -27.61 12.56 38.85
N LYS A 172 -26.83 11.55 39.26
CA LYS A 172 -27.13 10.65 40.39
C LYS A 172 -27.22 11.45 41.70
N ALA A 173 -27.89 10.87 42.70
CA ALA A 173 -28.00 11.48 44.03
C ALA A 173 -26.62 11.84 44.61
N GLY A 174 -26.50 13.03 45.19
CA GLY A 174 -25.22 13.57 45.68
C GLY A 174 -24.33 14.20 44.61
N TRP A 175 -24.83 14.36 43.38
CA TRP A 175 -24.17 15.04 42.28
C TRP A 175 -25.05 16.15 41.71
N THR A 176 -24.44 17.15 41.08
CA THR A 176 -25.09 18.26 40.39
C THR A 176 -24.48 18.42 39.00
N ILE A 177 -25.29 18.89 38.04
CA ILE A 177 -24.83 19.19 36.67
C ILE A 177 -23.83 20.35 36.75
N SER A 178 -22.74 20.25 35.98
CA SER A 178 -21.73 21.29 35.90
C SER A 178 -22.28 22.54 35.17
N PRO A 179 -21.66 23.72 35.34
CA PRO A 179 -22.13 24.95 34.70
C PRO A 179 -22.20 24.87 33.16
N HIS A 180 -21.39 23.98 32.56
CA HIS A 180 -21.34 23.78 31.11
C HIS A 180 -22.29 22.69 30.62
N GLY A 181 -23.00 21.98 31.51
CA GLY A 181 -23.94 20.93 31.11
C GLY A 181 -23.29 19.63 30.59
N THR A 182 -21.96 19.52 30.62
CA THR A 182 -21.21 18.40 30.01
C THR A 182 -20.73 17.35 31.02
N SER A 183 -20.99 17.54 32.30
CA SER A 183 -20.52 16.63 33.36
C SER A 183 -21.34 16.76 34.64
N CYS A 184 -21.23 15.76 35.51
CA CYS A 184 -21.71 15.83 36.88
C CYS A 184 -20.54 16.05 37.83
N VAL A 185 -20.73 16.93 38.82
CA VAL A 185 -19.79 17.15 39.93
C VAL A 185 -20.47 16.79 41.24
N LYS A 186 -19.72 16.27 42.22
CA LYS A 186 -20.29 15.97 43.54
C LYS A 186 -20.89 17.26 44.11
N ALA A 187 -22.14 17.18 44.54
CA ALA A 187 -22.75 18.27 45.29
C ALA A 187 -21.91 18.45 46.55
N HIS A 188 -21.29 19.61 46.71
CA HIS A 188 -20.71 19.94 48.00
C HIS A 188 -21.87 19.87 49.00
N HIS A 189 -21.80 18.91 49.92
CA HIS A 189 -22.56 19.01 51.14
C HIS A 189 -22.08 20.29 51.81
N SER A 190 -22.74 21.42 51.53
CA SER A 190 -22.85 22.47 52.51
C SER A 190 -23.60 21.83 53.66
N THR A 191 -22.84 21.25 54.59
CA THR A 191 -23.29 20.90 55.93
C THR A 191 -23.73 22.18 56.62
N HIS A 192 -24.89 22.70 56.24
CA HIS A 192 -25.64 23.73 56.93
C HIS A 192 -27.11 23.32 56.86
N GLY A 193 -27.49 22.46 57.81
CA GLY A 193 -28.85 21.92 58.03
C GLY A 193 -28.87 20.41 57.78
N GLU A 194 -28.99 19.51 58.75
CA GLU A 194 -29.33 19.60 60.17
C GLU A 194 -28.40 18.63 60.91
N GLU A 195 -27.54 19.13 61.80
CA GLU A 195 -27.13 18.31 62.93
C GLU A 195 -28.38 18.21 63.81
N PRO A 196 -28.92 17.01 64.11
CA PRO A 196 -29.98 16.90 65.09
C PRO A 196 -29.39 17.41 66.39
N MET A 197 -29.79 18.63 66.78
CA MET A 197 -29.34 19.28 68.00
C MET A 197 -29.40 18.24 69.11
N ALA A 198 -28.27 17.92 69.74
CA ALA A 198 -28.24 16.98 70.88
C ALA A 198 -29.21 17.39 72.01
N ALA A 199 -29.69 18.64 72.00
CA ALA A 199 -30.80 19.14 72.78
C ALA A 199 -32.13 18.38 72.61
N ALA A 200 -32.39 17.77 71.45
CA ALA A 200 -33.58 16.93 71.21
C ALA A 200 -33.55 15.62 72.01
N TYR A 201 -32.35 15.19 72.45
CA TYR A 201 -32.14 13.99 73.26
C TYR A 201 -31.88 14.29 74.74
N GLY A 202 -32.08 15.54 75.20
CA GLY A 202 -32.10 15.90 76.63
C GLY A 202 -30.77 15.73 77.38
N LEU A 203 -29.63 15.70 76.68
CA LEU A 203 -28.32 15.60 77.32
C LEU A 203 -27.83 16.99 77.74
N GLU A 204 -28.17 17.38 78.97
CA GLU A 204 -27.66 18.60 79.60
C GLU A 204 -26.19 18.42 80.02
N HIS A 205 -25.30 19.22 79.46
CA HIS A 205 -23.91 19.28 79.89
C HIS A 205 -23.80 19.89 81.30
N HIS A 206 -23.49 19.06 82.29
CA HIS A 206 -23.08 19.50 83.62
C HIS A 206 -21.54 19.64 83.65
N PRO A 207 -20.98 20.87 83.63
CA PRO A 207 -19.56 21.05 83.78
C PRO A 207 -19.13 20.70 85.21
N LEU A 208 -18.14 19.81 85.33
CA LEU A 208 -17.51 19.50 86.61
C LEU A 208 -16.78 20.75 87.12
N LYS A 209 -17.22 21.27 88.27
CA LYS A 209 -16.48 22.28 89.02
C LYS A 209 -15.18 21.66 89.53
N ALA A 210 -14.08 22.36 89.27
CA ALA A 210 -12.77 22.11 89.85
C ALA A 210 -12.76 22.35 91.36
#